data_AF-W7DH64-F1
#
_entry.id   AF-W7DH64-F1
#
_cell.length_a   1.000
_cell.length_b   1.000
_cell.length_c   1.000
_cell.angle_alpha   90.00
_cell.angle_beta   90.00
_cell.angle_gamma   90.00
#
_symmetry.space_group_name_H-M   'P 1'
#
loop_
_entity.id
_entity.type
_entity.pdbx_description
1 polymer ?
#
loop_
_entity_poly.entity_id
_entity_poly.type
_entity_poly.pdbx_seq_one_letter_code
_entity_poly.pdbx_strand_id
1 'polypeptide(L)' 'MLIGRHPSGLSVMIQYNGEVYRYQAKYNQGRHKDLEMVKRLAVIDSYPRDNQRDNYNQEMLEWSWRMIED' A
#
# COMPACT_ATOMS: atom_id res chain seq x y z
N MET A 1 -9.38 7.09 -6.42
CA MET A 1 -8.25 6.13 -6.38
C MET A 1 -7.14 6.68 -5.49
N LEU A 2 -6.33 5.86 -4.81
CA LEU A 2 -5.19 6.32 -4.00
C LEU A 2 -3.88 5.77 -4.58
N ILE A 3 -2.89 6.63 -4.81
CA ILE A 3 -1.55 6.24 -5.27
C ILE A 3 -0.53 6.50 -4.17
N GLY A 4 0.29 5.49 -3.87
CA GLY A 4 1.49 5.61 -3.04
C GLY A 4 2.75 5.62 -3.91
N ARG A 5 3.68 6.54 -3.66
CA ARG A 5 4.98 6.61 -4.35
C ARG A 5 6.12 6.65 -3.33
N HIS A 6 7.17 5.89 -3.60
CA HIS A 6 8.38 5.83 -2.80
C HIS A 6 9.56 6.49 -3.53
N PRO A 7 10.51 7.15 -2.85
CA PRO A 7 11.69 7.77 -3.47
C PRO A 7 12.57 6.81 -4.29
N SER A 8 12.52 5.50 -4.02
CA SER A 8 13.24 4.49 -4.82
C SER A 8 12.63 4.26 -6.22
N GLY A 9 11.50 4.88 -6.54
CA GLY A 9 10.77 4.69 -7.80
C GLY A 9 9.66 3.65 -7.74
N LEU A 10 9.46 2.98 -6.60
CA LEU A 10 8.32 2.09 -6.38
C LEU A 10 7.01 2.87 -6.33
N SER A 11 5.95 2.29 -6.87
CA SER A 11 4.60 2.86 -6.78
C SER A 11 3.55 1.78 -6.62
N VAL A 12 2.49 2.11 -5.87
CA VAL A 12 1.36 1.23 -5.59
C VAL A 12 0.06 1.97 -5.80
N MET A 13 -0.97 1.20 -6.15
CA MET A 13 -2.32 1.72 -6.39
C MET A 13 -3.31 1.01 -5.50
N ILE A 14 -4.09 1.79 -4.76
CA ILE A 14 -5.15 1.33 -3.88
C ILE A 14 -6.48 1.84 -4.44
N GLN A 15 -7.39 0.92 -4.73
CA GLN A 15 -8.73 1.21 -5.23
C GLN A 15 -9.72 1.29 -4.07
N TYR A 16 -10.69 2.20 -4.16
CA TYR A 16 -11.82 2.27 -3.23
C TYR A 16 -13.07 1.86 -3.99
N ASN A 17 -13.82 0.91 -3.47
CA ASN A 17 -15.01 0.35 -4.14
C ASN A 17 -16.35 0.88 -3.59
N GLY A 18 -16.33 1.94 -2.76
CA GLY A 18 -17.52 2.48 -2.09
C GLY A 18 -17.72 1.97 -0.66
N GLU A 19 -17.02 0.91 -0.24
CA GLU A 19 -17.12 0.36 1.12
C GLU A 19 -15.73 0.13 1.75
N VAL A 20 -14.76 -0.33 0.95
CA VAL A 20 -13.42 -0.73 1.41
C VAL A 20 -12.33 -0.28 0.46
N TYR A 21 -11.12 -0.15 1.01
CA TYR A 21 -9.89 0.01 0.23
C TYR A 21 -9.34 -1.37 -0.17
N ARG A 22 -8.86 -1.48 -1.40
CA ARG A 22 -8.32 -2.72 -1.98
C ARG A 22 -7.00 -2.42 -2.68
N TYR A 23 -5.96 -3.12 -2.26
CA TYR A 23 -4.71 -3.27 -2.99
C TYR A 23 -4.72 -4.66 -3.63
N GLN A 24 -4.42 -4.76 -4.93
CA GLN A 24 -4.31 -6.05 -5.62
C GLN A 24 -2.99 -6.74 -5.26
N ALA A 25 -2.83 -7.09 -3.99
CA ALA A 25 -1.78 -7.99 -3.54
C ALA A 25 -2.05 -9.42 -4.03
N LYS A 26 -0.99 -10.21 -4.17
CA LYS A 26 -1.01 -11.64 -4.55
C LYS A 26 -1.89 -12.51 -3.62
N TYR A 27 -2.27 -11.98 -2.46
CA TYR A 27 -3.04 -12.65 -1.42
C TYR A 27 -4.36 -11.92 -1.16
N ASN A 28 -5.32 -12.14 -2.07
CA ASN A 28 -6.71 -11.69 -2.01
C ASN A 28 -7.51 -12.37 -0.88
N GLN A 29 -6.91 -12.51 0.30
CA GLN A 29 -7.55 -13.05 1.49
C GLN A 29 -8.26 -11.93 2.27
N GLY A 30 -9.56 -11.79 1.97
CA GLY A 30 -10.64 -11.66 2.95
C GLY A 30 -10.66 -10.46 3.92
N ARG A 31 -11.77 -9.72 3.83
CA ARG A 31 -12.42 -8.82 4.80
C ARG A 31 -11.82 -7.42 4.95
N HIS A 32 -12.69 -6.42 4.68
CA HIS A 32 -12.65 -5.02 5.08
C HIS A 32 -11.33 -4.57 5.72
N LYS A 33 -10.39 -4.14 4.88
CA LYS A 33 -9.14 -3.58 5.36
C LYS A 33 -9.29 -2.06 5.36
N ASP A 34 -9.19 -1.50 6.56
CA ASP A 34 -8.96 -0.07 6.79
C ASP A 34 -7.85 0.43 5.84
N LEU A 35 -7.94 1.67 5.39
CA LEU A 35 -6.97 2.28 4.50
C LEU A 35 -5.52 2.11 5.01
N GLU A 36 -5.29 2.27 6.30
CA GLU A 36 -3.96 2.11 6.92
C GLU A 36 -3.41 0.69 6.77
N MET A 37 -4.27 -0.32 6.94
CA MET A 37 -3.88 -1.72 6.76
C MET A 37 -3.54 -2.01 5.29
N VAL A 38 -4.31 -1.44 4.36
CA VAL A 38 -4.07 -1.63 2.92
C VAL A 38 -2.77 -0.97 2.47
N LYS A 39 -2.46 0.23 2.97
CA LYS A 39 -1.16 0.88 2.72
C LYS A 39 0.01 0.02 3.21
N ARG A 40 -0.07 -0.50 4.44
CA ARG A 40 0.98 -1.36 5.02
C ARG A 40 1.23 -2.61 4.17
N LEU A 41 0.16 -3.27 3.71
CA LEU A 41 0.28 -4.44 2.83
C LEU A 41 0.92 -4.07 1.49
N ALA A 42 0.53 -2.94 0.91
CA ALA A 42 1.10 -2.48 -0.35
C ALA A 42 2.60 -2.20 -0.24
N VAL A 43 3.05 -1.62 0.88
CA VAL A 43 4.47 -1.41 1.17
C VAL A 43 5.19 -2.74 1.33
N ILE A 44 4.68 -3.66 2.15
CA ILE A 44 5.29 -4.98 2.39
C ILE A 44 5.47 -5.76 1.08
N ASP A 45 4.44 -5.80 0.22
CA ASP A 45 4.48 -6.53 -1.04
C ASP A 45 5.37 -5.86 -2.10
N SER A 46 5.70 -4.58 -1.93
CA SER A 46 6.60 -3.85 -2.86
C SER A 46 8.07 -4.21 -2.68
N TYR A 47 8.44 -4.83 -1.55
CA TYR A 47 9.81 -5.24 -1.26
C TYR A 47 10.01 -6.75 -1.43
N PRO A 48 11.09 -7.20 -2.08
CA PRO A 48 11.44 -8.62 -2.10
C PRO A 48 11.67 -9.13 -0.67
N ARG A 49 11.36 -10.41 -0.41
CA ARG A 49 11.42 -11.02 0.93
C ARG A 49 12.78 -10.83 1.63
N ASP A 50 13.85 -10.74 0.86
CA ASP A 50 15.23 -10.58 1.35
C ASP A 50 15.59 -9.12 1.69
N ASN A 51 14.71 -8.17 1.37
CA ASN A 51 14.87 -6.73 1.63
C ASN A 51 13.73 -6.19 2.51
N GLN A 52 13.12 -7.06 3.32
CA GLN A 52 12.16 -6.64 4.33
C GLN A 52 12.90 -5.77 5.35
N ARG A 53 12.63 -4.47 5.33
CA ARG A 53 13.13 -3.54 6.34
C ARG A 53 12.49 -3.90 7.69
N ASP A 54 13.30 -3.97 8.74
CA ASP A 54 12.86 -4.31 10.09
C ASP A 54 11.88 -3.28 10.69
N ASN A 55 11.81 -2.06 10.12
CA ASN A 55 10.96 -0.98 10.62
C ASN A 55 9.99 -0.43 9.55
N TYR A 56 8.88 -1.14 9.35
CA TYR A 56 7.80 -0.75 8.44
C TYR A 56 7.13 0.58 8.78
N ASN A 57 7.11 0.98 10.05
CA ASN A 57 6.49 2.25 10.44
C ASN A 57 7.31 3.43 9.92
N GLN A 58 8.64 3.32 9.95
CA GLN A 58 9.53 4.36 9.42
C GLN A 58 9.53 4.35 7.88
N GLU A 59 9.52 3.16 7.29
CA GLU A 59 9.35 2.99 5.84
C GLU A 59 8.08 3.70 5.34
N MET A 60 6.94 3.48 5.99
CA MET A 60 5.66 4.12 5.63
C MET A 60 5.71 5.66 5.59
N LEU A 61 6.62 6.30 6.34
CA LEU A 61 6.81 7.76 6.32
C LEU A 61 7.53 8.24 5.05
N GLU A 62 8.29 7.37 4.38
CA GLU A 62 8.96 7.67 3.12
C GLU A 62 7.96 7.68 1.94
N TRP A 63 6.79 7.05 2.11
CA TRP A 63 5.77 6.97 1.06
C TRP A 63 4.90 8.22 1.00
N SER A 64 4.81 8.81 -0.19
CA SER A 64 3.89 9.89 -0.49
C SER A 64 2.57 9.33 -1.03
N TRP A 65 1.46 9.67 -0.36
CA TRP A 65 0.12 9.19 -0.71
C TRP A 65 -0.74 10.31 -1.28
N ARG A 66 -1.36 10.08 -2.44
CA ARG A 66 -2.26 11.06 -3.07
C ARG A 66 -3.56 10.42 -3.55
N MET A 67 -4.67 11.04 -3.16
CA MET A 67 -5.96 10.74 -3.77
C MET A 67 -5.97 11.30 -5.19
N ILE A 68 -6.41 10.48 -6.12
CA ILE A 68 -6.77 10.87 -7.47
C ILE A 68 -8.28 10.74 -7.51
N GLU A 69 -8.95 11.87 -7.52
CA GLU A 69 -10.37 11.99 -7.85
C GLU A 69 -10.45 11.94 -9.38
N ASP A 70 -11.30 11.04 -9.90
CA ASP A 70 -11.67 11.02 -11.31
C ASP A 70 -12.65 12.19 -11.57
#